data_AF-Q973U5-F1
#
_entry.id   AF-Q973U5-F1
#
_cell.length_a   1.000
_cell.length_b   1.000
_cell.length_c   1.000
_cell.angle_alpha   90.00
_cell.angle_beta   90.00
_cell.angle_gamma   90.00
#
_symmetry.space_group_name_H-M   'P 1'
#
loop_
_entity.id
_entity.type
_entity.pdbx_description
1 polymer ?
#
loop_
_entity_poly.entity_id
_entity_poly.type
_entity_poly.pdbx_seq_one_letter_code
_entity_poly.pdbx_strand_id
1 'polypeptide(L)'
;MNVLQLAILTILSEEERSVNELREYLGIDKKRIIKSIRSLEKKGLVERKTYLGEGDVIFGITEEGIQELYKYYMFLRDLIKEMEISVCTRFDC
;
A
#
# COMPACT_ATOMS: atom_id res chain seq x y z
N MET A 1 -5.07 2.09 -9.91
CA MET A 1 -4.18 1.54 -8.86
C MET A 1 -3.86 0.09 -9.20
N ASN A 2 -2.70 -0.47 -8.82
CA ASN A 2 -2.48 -1.92 -8.84
C ASN A 2 -2.33 -2.45 -7.40
N VAL A 3 -2.37 -3.78 -7.19
CA VAL A 3 -2.34 -4.39 -5.85
C VAL A 3 -1.08 -3.99 -5.06
N LEU A 4 0.09 -3.92 -5.70
CA LEU A 4 1.32 -3.48 -5.05
C LEU A 4 1.26 -2.02 -4.61
N GLN A 5 0.72 -1.14 -5.46
CA GLN A 5 0.54 0.26 -5.12
C GLN A 5 -0.46 0.44 -3.98
N LEU A 6 -1.54 -0.35 -3.97
CA LEU A 6 -2.51 -0.37 -2.89
C LEU A 6 -1.87 -0.82 -1.58
N ALA A 7 -1.10 -1.92 -1.60
CA ALA A 7 -0.39 -2.41 -0.43
C ALA A 7 0.63 -1.39 0.12
N ILE A 8 1.36 -0.70 -0.76
CA ILE A 8 2.27 0.39 -0.36
C ILE A 8 1.49 1.52 0.32
N LEU A 9 0.36 1.96 -0.24
CA LEU A 9 -0.47 3.00 0.38
C LEU A 9 -1.03 2.55 1.74
N THR A 10 -1.45 1.30 1.87
CA THR A 10 -1.91 0.74 3.15
C THR A 10 -0.82 0.82 4.21
N ILE A 11 0.39 0.34 3.91
CA ILE A 11 1.50 0.39 4.88
C ILE A 11 1.85 1.83 5.25
N LEU A 12 1.93 2.73 4.26
CA LEU A 12 2.25 4.13 4.49
C LEU A 12 1.14 4.92 5.21
N SER A 13 -0.09 4.39 5.25
CA SER A 13 -1.18 4.98 6.03
C SER A 13 -1.09 4.67 7.52
N GLU A 14 -0.34 3.64 7.90
CA GLU A 14 -0.07 3.30 9.30
C GLU A 14 1.13 4.09 9.83
N GLU A 15 2.22 4.14 9.06
CA GLU A 15 3.43 4.85 9.45
C GLU A 15 4.29 5.21 8.22
N GLU A 16 5.07 6.29 8.32
CA GLU A 16 6.08 6.64 7.31
C GLU A 16 7.18 5.57 7.26
N ARG A 17 7.60 5.17 6.07
CA ARG A 17 8.58 4.07 5.89
C ARG A 17 9.57 4.35 4.78
N SER A 18 10.76 3.79 4.93
CA SER A 18 11.76 3.70 3.88
C SER A 18 11.45 2.62 2.84
N VAL A 19 12.17 2.63 1.72
CA VAL A 19 12.07 1.56 0.72
C VAL A 19 12.54 0.21 1.28
N ASN A 20 13.54 0.24 2.16
CA ASN A 20 14.08 -0.98 2.76
C ASN A 20 13.07 -1.62 3.72
N GLU A 21 12.39 -0.83 4.55
CA GLU A 21 11.31 -1.34 5.41
C GLU A 21 10.14 -1.87 4.58
N LEU A 22 9.70 -1.13 3.54
CA LEU A 22 8.64 -1.61 2.64
C LEU A 22 9.01 -2.94 1.96
N ARG A 23 10.28 -3.15 1.63
CA ARG A 23 10.79 -4.41 1.08
C ARG A 23 10.67 -5.56 2.08
N GLU A 24 10.98 -5.30 3.35
CA GLU A 24 10.89 -6.30 4.41
C GLU A 24 9.44 -6.68 4.70
N TYR A 25 8.55 -5.69 4.78
CA TYR A 25 7.12 -5.93 4.98
C TYR A 25 6.46 -6.68 3.81
N LEU A 26 6.80 -6.31 2.57
CA LEU A 26 6.11 -6.85 1.39
C LEU A 26 6.77 -8.11 0.82
N GLY A 27 8.03 -8.39 1.14
CA GLY A 27 8.79 -9.49 0.54
C GLY A 27 9.00 -9.33 -0.98
N ILE A 28 8.94 -8.11 -1.50
CA ILE A 28 9.00 -7.79 -2.94
C ILE A 28 10.32 -7.15 -3.30
N ASP A 29 10.83 -7.42 -4.51
CA ASP A 29 12.06 -6.80 -5.02
C ASP A 29 12.06 -5.25 -4.93
N LYS A 30 13.20 -4.72 -4.46
CA LYS A 30 13.41 -3.28 -4.22
C LYS A 30 13.14 -2.44 -5.48
N LYS A 31 13.52 -2.90 -6.67
CA LYS A 31 13.31 -2.13 -7.91
C LYS A 31 11.82 -2.00 -8.23
N ARG A 32 11.02 -3.03 -7.96
CA ARG A 32 9.55 -2.99 -8.15
C ARG A 32 8.88 -2.02 -7.18
N ILE A 33 9.34 -1.98 -5.93
CA ILE A 33 8.86 -1.03 -4.92
C ILE A 33 9.18 0.40 -5.35
N ILE A 34 10.43 0.69 -5.71
CA ILE A 34 10.86 2.02 -6.19
C ILE A 34 10.03 2.47 -7.40
N LYS A 35 9.81 1.57 -8.38
CA LYS A 35 8.98 1.89 -9.56
C LYS A 35 7.54 2.23 -9.16
N SER A 36 6.99 1.52 -8.17
CA SER A 36 5.63 1.72 -7.69
C SER A 36 5.49 3.03 -6.90
N ILE A 37 6.42 3.31 -5.98
CA ILE A 37 6.49 4.56 -5.22
C ILE A 37 6.61 5.75 -6.17
N ARG A 38 7.54 5.73 -7.13
CA ARG A 38 7.68 6.82 -8.12
C ARG A 38 6.39 7.05 -8.91
N SER A 39 5.64 6.00 -9.20
CA SER A 39 4.34 6.14 -9.86
C SER A 39 3.25 6.70 -8.94
N LEU A 40 3.30 6.43 -7.63
CA LEU A 40 2.38 6.99 -6.63
C LEU A 40 2.71 8.46 -6.35
N GLU A 41 3.99 8.81 -6.22
CA GLU A 41 4.47 10.19 -6.10
C GLU A 41 4.05 11.06 -7.28
N LYS A 42 4.20 10.55 -8.52
CA LYS A 42 3.73 11.25 -9.73
C LYS A 42 2.22 11.52 -9.75
N LYS A 43 1.44 10.74 -9.00
CA LYS A 43 0.00 10.92 -8.84
C LYS A 43 -0.37 11.80 -7.64
N GLY A 44 0.63 12.29 -6.90
CA GLY A 44 0.43 13.06 -5.67
C GLY A 44 -0.11 12.23 -4.52
N LEU A 45 0.03 10.90 -4.53
CA LEU A 45 -0.54 10.03 -3.48
C LEU A 45 0.46 9.72 -2.36
N VAL A 46 1.75 9.87 -2.63
CA VAL A 46 2.86 9.64 -1.71
C VAL A 46 3.84 10.80 -1.85
N GLU A 47 4.50 11.17 -0.77
CA GLU A 47 5.52 12.22 -0.76
C GLU A 47 6.81 11.79 -0.07
N ARG A 48 7.93 12.44 -0.42
CA ARG A 48 9.21 12.27 0.28
C ARG A 48 9.22 13.14 1.51
N LYS A 49 9.50 12.54 2.66
CA LYS A 49 9.56 13.25 3.95
C LYS A 49 10.98 13.67 4.28
N THR A 50 11.92 12.72 4.24
CA THR A 50 13.33 12.99 4.54
C THR A 50 14.27 11.99 3.87
N TYR A 51 15.54 12.37 3.77
CA TYR A 51 16.64 11.49 3.36
C TYR A 51 17.33 10.96 4.62
N LEU A 52 17.44 9.64 4.73
CA LEU A 52 18.32 8.99 5.69
C LEU A 52 19.75 9.03 5.12
N GLY A 53 20.73 9.27 6.00
CA GLY A 53 22.15 9.10 5.64
C GLY A 53 22.35 7.73 5.01
N GLU A 54 23.18 7.67 3.95
CA GLU A 54 23.35 6.52 3.02
C GLU A 54 22.37 6.45 1.83
N GLY A 55 21.49 7.45 1.66
CA GLY A 55 20.69 7.63 0.44
C GLY A 55 19.39 6.84 0.41
N ASP A 56 18.93 6.37 1.57
CA ASP A 56 17.56 5.87 1.72
C ASP A 56 16.59 7.05 1.94
N VAL A 57 15.34 6.89 1.52
CA VAL A 57 14.34 7.97 1.54
C VAL A 57 13.12 7.47 2.29
N ILE A 58 12.67 8.25 3.27
CA ILE A 58 11.41 8.01 3.98
C ILE A 58 10.27 8.60 3.15
N PHE A 59 9.25 7.80 2.94
CA PHE A 59 8.03 8.17 2.25
C PHE A 59 6.87 8.21 3.24
N GLY A 60 5.96 9.15 3.02
CA GLY A 60 4.67 9.23 3.72
C GLY A 60 3.52 9.26 2.73
N ILE A 61 2.34 8.86 3.20
CA ILE A 61 1.10 9.03 2.43
C ILE A 61 0.65 10.50 2.50
N THR A 62 0.03 10.97 1.43
CA THR A 62 -0.62 12.29 1.37
C THR A 62 -2.10 12.17 1.75
N GLU A 63 -2.78 13.30 1.96
CA GLU A 63 -4.23 13.31 2.18
C GLU A 63 -4.99 12.74 0.96
N GLU A 64 -4.58 13.11 -0.26
CA GLU A 64 -5.11 12.54 -1.50
C GLU A 64 -4.87 11.03 -1.59
N GLY A 65 -3.72 10.56 -1.10
CA GLY A 65 -3.38 9.14 -0.98
C GLY A 65 -4.33 8.40 -0.04
N ILE A 66 -4.65 8.97 1.11
CA ILE A 66 -5.60 8.42 2.08
C ILE A 66 -7.00 8.35 1.46
N GLN A 67 -7.47 9.42 0.82
CA GLN A 67 -8.77 9.44 0.15
C GLN A 67 -8.85 8.38 -0.95
N GLU A 68 -7.79 8.21 -1.72
CA GLU A 68 -7.71 7.16 -2.74
C GLU A 68 -7.74 5.77 -2.12
N LEU A 69 -7.04 5.54 -1.01
CA LEU A 69 -7.07 4.27 -0.26
C LEU A 69 -8.49 3.92 0.24
N TYR A 70 -9.23 4.90 0.76
CA TYR A 70 -10.61 4.71 1.24
C TYR A 70 -11.57 4.26 0.14
N LYS A 71 -11.39 4.71 -1.10
CA LYS A 71 -12.21 4.23 -2.25
C LYS A 71 -12.07 2.72 -2.45
N TYR A 72 -10.87 2.19 -2.21
CA TYR A 72 -10.58 0.77 -2.33
C TYR A 72 -10.96 -0.05 -1.09
N TYR A 73 -11.00 0.55 0.10
CA TYR A 73 -11.45 -0.13 1.32
C TYR A 73 -12.87 -0.70 1.18
N MET A 74 -13.80 0.06 0.59
CA MET A 74 -15.17 -0.41 0.34
C MET A 74 -15.18 -1.68 -0.52
N PHE A 75 -14.40 -1.68 -1.60
CA PHE A 75 -14.26 -2.84 -2.48
C PHE A 75 -13.66 -4.05 -1.76
N LEU A 76 -12.58 -3.86 -0.99
CA LEU A 76 -11.93 -4.96 -0.25
C LEU A 76 -12.84 -5.53 0.84
N ARG A 77 -13.58 -4.68 1.55
CA ARG A 77 -14.55 -5.11 2.56
C ARG A 77 -15.63 -5.99 1.96
N ASP A 78 -16.16 -5.60 0.82
CA ASP A 78 -17.22 -6.36 0.15
C ASP A 78 -16.68 -7.69 -0.40
N LEU A 79 -15.44 -7.70 -0.95
CA LEU A 79 -14.74 -8.91 -1.36
C LEU A 79 -14.53 -9.90 -0.20
N ILE A 80 -14.11 -9.43 0.98
CA ILE A 80 -13.92 -10.29 2.17
C ILE A 80 -15.24 -10.96 2.57
N LYS A 81 -16.36 -10.22 2.54
CA LYS A 81 -17.68 -10.78 2.84
C LYS A 81 -18.08 -11.86 1.83
N GLU A 82 -17.85 -11.62 0.54
CA GLU A 82 -18.14 -12.62 -0.50
C GLU A 82 -17.29 -13.89 -0.33
N MET A 83 -16.02 -13.72 0.04
CA MET A 83 -15.13 -14.84 0.36
C MET A 83 -15.64 -15.63 1.58
N GLU A 84 -16.03 -14.95 2.65
CA GLU A 84 -16.59 -15.56 3.85
C GLU A 84 -17.86 -16.36 3.53
N ILE A 85 -18.81 -15.77 2.80
CA ILE A 85 -20.04 -16.44 2.35
C ILE A 85 -19.70 -17.69 1.54
N SER A 86 -18.76 -17.59 0.60
CA SER A 86 -18.37 -18.71 -0.27
C SER A 86 -17.72 -19.85 0.51
N VAL A 87 -16.86 -19.52 1.48
CA VAL A 87 -16.24 -20.50 2.37
C VAL A 87 -17.30 -21.15 3.25
N CYS A 88 -18.17 -20.36 3.88
CA CYS A 88 -19.17 -20.89 4.79
C CYS A 88 -20.22 -21.76 4.10
N THR A 89 -20.66 -21.38 2.90
CA THR A 89 -21.55 -22.22 2.08
C THR A 89 -20.91 -23.57 1.74
N ARG A 90 -19.58 -23.64 1.60
CA ARG A 90 -18.86 -24.86 1.24
C ARG A 90 -18.56 -25.76 2.43
N PHE A 91 -18.44 -25.21 3.63
CA PHE A 91 -18.01 -25.92 4.83
C PHE A 91 -19.05 -25.96 5.96
N ASP A 92 -20.31 -25.57 5.69
CA ASP A 92 -21.42 -25.49 6.64
C ASP A 92 -21.05 -24.74 7.94
N CYS A 93 -20.71 -23.46 7.80
CA CYS A 93 -20.97 -22.49 8.87
C CYS A 93 -22.49 -22.17 8.89
#